data_AF-A0A9E3DIX3-F1
#
_entry.id   AF-A0A9E3DIX3-F1
#
_cell.length_a   1.000
_cell.length_b   1.000
_cell.length_c   1.000
_cell.angle_alpha   90.00
_cell.angle_beta   90.00
_cell.angle_gamma   90.00
#
_symmetry.space_group_name_H-M   'P 1'
#
loop_
_entity.id
_entity.type
_entity.pdbx_description
1 polymer ?
#
loop_
_entity_poly.entity_id
_entity_poly.type
_entity_poly.pdbx_seq_one_letter_code
_entity_poly.pdbx_strand_id
1 'polypeptide(L)'
;MNKSFSTPSLDPSRPIELRSSELDKLLAEIAAGESARERERILPFEAVELIRRARLGALRLPTSAGGAGSTIRELFEVVIRLGEADANVAHILRNHFSVVERLVRHPRDEQSRQWQQAVADGAIIGLATTELDTPQVGNIVPNTT
;
A
#
# COMPACT_ATOMS: atom_id res chain seq x y z
N MET A 1 13.34 -20.34 -7.50
CA MET A 1 14.44 -19.38 -7.24
C MET A 1 13.89 -18.00 -7.46
N ASN A 2 13.93 -17.12 -6.46
CA ASN A 2 13.47 -15.73 -6.64
C ASN A 2 14.41 -15.05 -7.65
N LYS A 3 13.83 -14.44 -8.70
CA LYS A 3 14.60 -13.59 -9.61
C LYS A 3 15.02 -12.34 -8.83
N SER A 4 16.26 -11.90 -9.02
CA SER A 4 16.73 -10.63 -8.45
C SER A 4 15.95 -9.48 -9.10
N PHE A 5 15.19 -8.73 -8.30
CA PHE A 5 14.59 -7.47 -8.73
C PHE A 5 15.69 -6.44 -8.99
N SER A 6 15.56 -5.64 -10.04
CA SER A 6 16.38 -4.44 -10.18
C SER A 6 15.76 -3.37 -9.28
N THR A 7 16.56 -2.74 -8.42
CA THR A 7 16.03 -1.65 -7.58
C THR A 7 15.89 -0.42 -8.47
N PRO A 8 14.66 0.09 -8.73
CA PRO A 8 14.52 1.35 -9.45
C PRO A 8 15.21 2.48 -8.66
N SER A 9 15.76 3.48 -9.34
CA SER A 9 16.29 4.68 -8.67
C SER A 9 15.12 5.44 -8.02
N LEU A 10 14.91 5.21 -6.74
CA LEU A 10 13.86 5.87 -5.96
C LEU A 10 14.48 7.04 -5.21
N ASP A 11 13.82 8.19 -5.25
CA ASP A 11 14.13 9.31 -4.37
C ASP A 11 13.53 9.02 -2.97
N PRO A 12 14.35 8.80 -1.93
CA PRO A 12 13.83 8.46 -0.61
C PRO A 12 13.11 9.63 0.06
N SER A 13 13.33 10.87 -0.41
CA SER A 13 12.82 12.08 0.25
C SER A 13 11.31 12.29 0.06
N ARG A 14 10.71 11.65 -0.94
CA ARG A 14 9.30 11.85 -1.31
C ARG A 14 8.63 10.57 -1.80
N PRO A 15 7.29 10.48 -1.71
CA PRO A 15 6.56 9.42 -2.37
C PRO A 15 6.66 9.48 -3.89
N ILE A 16 6.52 8.32 -4.52
CA ILE A 16 6.50 8.18 -5.97
C ILE A 16 5.32 8.94 -6.59
N GLU A 17 5.55 9.59 -7.73
CA GLU A 17 4.54 10.39 -8.42
C GLU A 17 3.80 9.58 -9.49
N LEU A 18 2.50 9.88 -9.70
CA LEU A 18 1.61 9.16 -10.63
C LEU A 18 2.13 9.08 -12.08
N ARG A 19 2.77 10.14 -12.58
CA ARG A 19 3.21 10.28 -13.99
C ARG A 19 4.72 10.18 -14.14
N SER A 20 5.37 9.53 -13.18
CA SER A 20 6.83 9.38 -13.17
C SER A 20 7.29 8.14 -13.91
N SER A 21 8.47 8.21 -14.52
CA SER A 21 9.15 7.05 -15.11
C SER A 21 9.51 6.01 -14.04
N GLU A 22 9.64 6.46 -12.80
CA GLU A 22 9.91 5.69 -11.60
C GLU A 22 8.73 4.78 -11.29
N LEU A 23 7.50 5.27 -11.41
CA LEU A 23 6.30 4.43 -11.23
C LEU A 23 6.22 3.38 -12.33
N ASP A 24 6.51 3.75 -13.58
CA ASP A 24 6.52 2.81 -14.70
C ASP A 24 7.54 1.67 -14.46
N LYS A 25 8.74 2.00 -13.99
CA LYS A 25 9.77 1.01 -13.64
C LYS A 25 9.36 0.15 -12.45
N LEU A 26 8.79 0.75 -11.39
CA LEU A 26 8.29 0.00 -10.24
C LEU A 26 7.24 -1.03 -10.66
N LEU A 27 6.27 -0.63 -11.48
CA LEU A 27 5.22 -1.53 -11.97
C LEU A 27 5.79 -2.62 -12.88
N ALA A 28 6.76 -2.30 -13.73
CA ALA A 28 7.44 -3.30 -14.56
C ALA A 28 8.19 -4.35 -13.72
N GLU A 29 8.87 -3.91 -12.65
CA GLU A 29 9.54 -4.82 -11.70
C GLU A 29 8.51 -5.69 -10.95
N ILE A 30 7.39 -5.12 -10.49
CA ILE A 30 6.33 -5.90 -9.83
C ILE A 30 5.73 -6.93 -10.80
N ALA A 31 5.45 -6.54 -12.05
CA ALA A 31 4.95 -7.46 -13.07
C ALA A 31 5.95 -8.59 -13.39
N ALA A 32 7.25 -8.33 -13.22
CA ALA A 32 8.28 -9.34 -13.43
C ALA A 32 8.07 -10.52 -12.47
N GLY A 33 7.72 -11.67 -13.03
CA GLY A 33 7.55 -12.92 -12.28
C GLY A 33 6.20 -13.10 -11.60
N GLU A 34 5.22 -12.21 -11.83
CA GLU A 34 3.85 -12.36 -11.30
C GLU A 34 3.25 -13.74 -11.61
N SER A 35 3.23 -14.14 -12.88
CA SER A 35 2.66 -15.42 -13.30
C SER A 35 3.34 -16.66 -12.68
N ALA A 36 4.62 -16.57 -12.35
CA ALA A 36 5.33 -17.62 -11.65
C ALA A 36 4.97 -17.63 -10.16
N ARG A 37 4.89 -16.44 -9.52
CA ARG A 37 4.45 -16.32 -8.13
C ARG A 37 3.05 -16.87 -7.92
N GLU A 38 2.12 -16.53 -8.80
CA GLU A 38 0.74 -17.04 -8.75
C GLU A 38 0.71 -18.56 -8.88
N ARG A 39 1.36 -19.11 -9.92
CA ARG A 39 1.37 -20.55 -10.20
C ARG A 39 2.02 -21.37 -9.07
N GLU A 40 3.11 -20.86 -8.52
CA GLU A 40 3.92 -21.57 -7.51
C GLU A 40 3.55 -21.18 -6.06
N ARG A 41 2.54 -20.31 -5.88
CA ARG A 41 2.12 -19.78 -4.56
C ARG A 41 3.26 -19.12 -3.79
N ILE A 42 4.11 -18.37 -4.48
CA ILE A 42 5.21 -17.63 -3.87
C ILE A 42 4.65 -16.33 -3.28
N LEU A 43 4.91 -16.09 -2.00
CA LEU A 43 4.48 -14.87 -1.32
C LEU A 43 5.21 -13.63 -1.90
N PRO A 44 4.50 -12.53 -2.21
CA PRO A 44 5.06 -11.38 -2.92
C PRO A 44 5.81 -10.40 -2.00
N PHE A 45 6.65 -10.91 -1.08
CA PHE A 45 7.38 -10.08 -0.11
C PHE A 45 8.27 -9.03 -0.77
N GLU A 46 8.97 -9.41 -1.84
CA GLU A 46 9.88 -8.51 -2.55
C GLU A 46 9.09 -7.38 -3.25
N ALA A 47 7.91 -7.66 -3.81
CA ALA A 47 7.05 -6.63 -4.39
C ALA A 47 6.51 -5.66 -3.33
N VAL A 48 6.11 -6.17 -2.16
CA VAL A 48 5.69 -5.33 -1.02
C VAL A 48 6.83 -4.45 -0.52
N GLU A 49 8.07 -4.98 -0.46
CA GLU A 49 9.24 -4.17 -0.09
C GLU A 49 9.55 -3.07 -1.11
N LEU A 50 9.38 -3.33 -2.41
CA LEU A 50 9.51 -2.31 -3.44
C LEU A 50 8.48 -1.18 -3.25
N ILE A 51 7.22 -1.52 -2.97
CA ILE A 51 6.14 -0.57 -2.66
C ILE A 51 6.48 0.25 -1.41
N ARG A 52 7.00 -0.41 -0.36
CA ARG A 52 7.41 0.22 0.91
C ARG A 52 8.48 1.28 0.67
N ARG A 53 9.54 0.93 -0.09
CA ARG A 53 10.65 1.82 -0.44
C ARG A 53 10.22 2.96 -1.35
N ALA A 54 9.30 2.69 -2.29
CA ALA A 54 8.73 3.71 -3.17
C ALA A 54 7.72 4.62 -2.46
N ARG A 55 7.35 4.30 -1.22
CA ARG A 55 6.35 5.01 -0.41
C ARG A 55 5.01 5.15 -1.16
N LEU A 56 4.68 4.19 -2.02
CA LEU A 56 3.45 4.20 -2.83
C LEU A 56 2.18 4.19 -1.96
N GLY A 57 2.27 3.65 -0.74
CA GLY A 57 1.19 3.69 0.25
C GLY A 57 0.80 5.12 0.69
N ALA A 58 1.71 6.09 0.57
CA ALA A 58 1.52 7.45 1.05
C ALA A 58 0.88 8.39 0.01
N LEU A 59 0.40 7.88 -1.13
CA LEU A 59 -0.14 8.71 -2.23
C LEU A 59 -1.24 9.68 -1.79
N ARG A 60 -2.18 9.21 -0.96
CA ARG A 60 -3.34 9.99 -0.51
C ARG A 60 -3.03 10.94 0.64
N LEU A 61 -1.94 10.73 1.38
CA LEU A 61 -1.59 11.63 2.48
C LEU A 61 -1.30 13.04 1.94
N PRO A 62 -1.68 14.11 2.65
CA PRO A 62 -1.34 15.46 2.25
C PRO A 62 0.19 15.64 2.25
N THR A 63 0.69 16.54 1.40
CA THR A 63 2.13 16.85 1.33
C THR A 63 2.70 17.35 2.66
N SER A 64 1.89 18.06 3.45
CA SER A 64 2.25 18.51 4.81
C SER A 64 2.47 17.36 5.81
N ALA A 65 1.98 16.16 5.50
CA ALA A 65 2.19 14.93 6.29
C ALA A 65 3.18 13.97 5.60
N GLY A 66 3.96 14.45 4.63
CA GLY A 66 4.95 13.62 3.90
C GLY A 66 4.38 12.72 2.81
N GLY A 67 3.12 12.95 2.39
CA GLY A 67 2.46 12.23 1.30
C GLY A 67 2.62 12.88 -0.08
N ALA A 68 2.01 12.24 -1.10
CA ALA A 68 2.00 12.78 -2.47
C ALA A 68 0.87 13.79 -2.72
N GLY A 69 -0.15 13.83 -1.86
CA GLY A 69 -1.32 14.68 -2.04
C GLY A 69 -2.21 14.31 -3.23
N SER A 70 -2.07 13.11 -3.79
CA SER A 70 -2.87 12.63 -4.93
C SER A 70 -4.35 12.64 -4.59
N THR A 71 -5.21 12.94 -5.54
CA THR A 71 -6.66 12.82 -5.42
C THR A 71 -7.11 11.35 -5.34
N ILE A 72 -8.35 11.11 -4.91
CA ILE A 72 -8.93 9.75 -4.92
C ILE A 72 -8.99 9.14 -6.32
N ARG A 73 -9.21 9.96 -7.36
CA ARG A 73 -9.23 9.53 -8.76
C ARG A 73 -7.85 9.04 -9.20
N GLU A 74 -6.80 9.80 -8.85
CA GLU A 74 -5.42 9.44 -9.16
C GLU A 74 -4.98 8.20 -8.40
N LEU A 75 -5.42 8.02 -7.14
CA LEU A 75 -5.19 6.76 -6.42
C LEU A 75 -5.78 5.57 -7.19
N PHE A 76 -7.05 5.65 -7.63
CA PHE A 76 -7.65 4.55 -8.37
C PHE A 76 -6.95 4.28 -9.69
N GLU A 77 -6.42 5.30 -10.36
CA GLU A 77 -5.60 5.11 -11.54
C GLU A 77 -4.31 4.31 -11.24
N VAL A 78 -3.61 4.63 -10.15
CA VAL A 78 -2.46 3.82 -9.70
C VAL A 78 -2.88 2.40 -9.37
N VAL A 79 -3.98 2.21 -8.64
CA VAL A 79 -4.45 0.88 -8.23
C VAL A 79 -4.84 0.03 -9.45
N ILE A 80 -5.44 0.62 -10.48
CA ILE A 80 -5.74 -0.07 -11.74
C ILE A 80 -4.44 -0.53 -12.40
N ARG A 81 -3.48 0.37 -12.58
CA ARG A 81 -2.17 0.06 -13.19
C ARG A 81 -1.38 -0.98 -12.38
N LEU A 82 -1.47 -0.93 -11.05
CA LEU A 82 -0.89 -1.94 -10.17
C LEU A 82 -1.59 -3.29 -10.34
N GLY A 83 -2.92 -3.31 -10.47
CA GLY A 83 -3.68 -4.53 -10.74
C GLY A 83 -3.37 -5.15 -12.10
N GLU A 84 -3.09 -4.34 -13.12
CA GLU A 84 -2.58 -4.80 -14.42
C GLU A 84 -1.19 -5.43 -14.31
N ALA A 85 -0.34 -4.95 -13.39
CA ALA A 85 0.98 -5.51 -13.13
C ALA A 85 0.93 -6.78 -12.28
N ASP A 86 0.15 -6.76 -11.18
CA ASP A 86 -0.06 -7.88 -10.26
C ASP A 86 -1.33 -7.65 -9.42
N ALA A 87 -2.38 -8.41 -9.73
CA ALA A 87 -3.68 -8.31 -9.07
C ALA A 87 -3.64 -8.69 -7.58
N ASN A 88 -2.75 -9.62 -7.19
CA ASN A 88 -2.61 -10.03 -5.78
C ASN A 88 -1.96 -8.90 -4.97
N VAL A 89 -0.94 -8.25 -5.52
CA VAL A 89 -0.28 -7.10 -4.87
C VAL A 89 -1.25 -5.92 -4.74
N ALA A 90 -2.05 -5.63 -5.77
CA ALA A 90 -3.11 -4.63 -5.66
C ALA A 90 -4.13 -4.98 -4.56
N HIS A 91 -4.50 -6.25 -4.46
CA HIS A 91 -5.42 -6.73 -3.43
C HIS A 91 -4.86 -6.56 -2.00
N ILE A 92 -3.58 -6.87 -1.79
CA ILE A 92 -2.88 -6.68 -0.51
C ILE A 92 -3.01 -5.23 -0.02
N LEU A 93 -2.88 -4.25 -0.93
CA LEU A 93 -2.93 -2.83 -0.59
C LEU A 93 -4.34 -2.25 -0.42
N ARG A 94 -5.41 -2.97 -0.79
CA ARG A 94 -6.78 -2.47 -0.71
C ARG A 94 -7.12 -1.93 0.68
N ASN A 95 -6.81 -2.72 1.70
CA ASN A 95 -7.11 -2.35 3.09
C ASN A 95 -6.24 -1.18 3.57
N HIS A 96 -4.97 -1.16 3.17
CA HIS A 96 -4.07 -0.06 3.46
C HIS A 96 -4.65 1.28 2.97
N PHE A 97 -5.06 1.36 1.69
CA PHE A 97 -5.61 2.60 1.14
C PHE A 97 -6.94 3.01 1.79
N SER A 98 -7.77 2.04 2.22
CA SER A 98 -8.98 2.34 3.00
C SER A 98 -8.64 2.99 4.34
N VAL A 99 -7.62 2.50 5.05
CA VAL A 99 -7.15 3.09 6.30
C VAL A 99 -6.55 4.47 6.07
N VAL A 100 -5.70 4.62 5.05
CA VAL A 100 -5.10 5.93 4.71
C VAL A 100 -6.18 6.95 4.41
N GLU A 101 -7.23 6.59 3.66
CA GLU A 101 -8.33 7.52 3.38
C GLU A 101 -9.09 7.94 4.66
N ARG A 102 -9.22 7.04 5.65
CA ARG A 102 -9.77 7.41 6.98
C ARG A 102 -8.86 8.40 7.71
N LEU A 103 -7.55 8.17 7.69
CA LEU A 103 -6.56 9.07 8.30
C LEU A 103 -6.55 10.45 7.65
N VAL A 104 -6.79 10.54 6.33
CA VAL A 104 -6.85 11.81 5.59
C VAL A 104 -8.14 12.58 5.90
N ARG A 105 -9.30 11.90 5.99
CA ARG A 105 -10.59 12.57 6.22
C ARG A 105 -10.83 12.99 7.66
N HIS A 106 -10.21 12.32 8.64
CA HIS A 106 -10.46 12.55 10.06
C HIS A 106 -9.20 12.59 10.94
N PRO A 107 -8.21 13.48 10.69
CA PRO A 107 -7.02 13.59 11.52
C PRO A 107 -7.36 14.32 12.83
N ARG A 108 -7.88 13.62 13.83
CA ARG A 108 -8.42 14.27 15.04
C ARG A 108 -7.54 14.15 16.29
N ASP A 109 -6.57 13.22 16.30
CA ASP A 109 -5.73 12.95 17.47
C ASP A 109 -4.26 12.70 17.12
N GLU A 110 -3.43 12.63 18.17
CA GLU A 110 -1.99 12.36 18.06
C GLU A 110 -1.71 10.98 17.47
N GLN A 111 -2.55 9.99 17.79
CA GLN A 111 -2.42 8.65 17.25
C GLN A 111 -2.59 8.63 15.72
N SER A 112 -3.55 9.36 15.18
CA SER A 112 -3.74 9.49 13.73
C SER A 112 -2.52 10.13 13.06
N ARG A 113 -1.88 11.13 13.70
CA ARG A 113 -0.64 11.74 13.19
C ARG A 113 0.54 10.76 13.20
N GLN A 114 0.67 9.95 14.25
CA GLN A 114 1.69 8.89 14.29
C GLN A 114 1.49 7.86 13.17
N TRP A 115 0.24 7.47 12.88
CA TRP A 115 -0.05 6.58 11.76
C TRP A 115 0.20 7.23 10.41
N GLN A 116 -0.15 8.50 10.23
CA GLN A 116 0.20 9.25 9.02
C GLN A 116 1.72 9.28 8.82
N GLN A 117 2.50 9.55 9.88
CA GLN A 117 3.96 9.54 9.82
C GLN A 117 4.50 8.15 9.45
N ALA A 118 4.00 7.08 10.08
CA ALA A 118 4.43 5.73 9.75
C ALA A 118 4.16 5.38 8.27
N VAL A 119 2.96 5.72 7.76
CA VAL A 119 2.62 5.53 6.34
C VAL A 119 3.50 6.39 5.44
N ALA A 120 3.74 7.65 5.83
CA ALA A 120 4.66 8.51 5.12
C ALA A 120 6.04 7.87 5.05
N ASP A 121 6.57 7.28 6.12
CA ASP A 121 7.86 6.58 6.15
C ASP A 121 7.87 5.21 5.44
N GLY A 122 6.76 4.89 4.76
CA GLY A 122 6.60 3.73 3.88
C GLY A 122 5.85 2.57 4.52
N ALA A 123 5.41 2.64 5.78
CA ALA A 123 4.71 1.53 6.42
C ALA A 123 3.43 1.15 5.67
N ILE A 124 3.20 -0.16 5.52
CA ILE A 124 1.98 -0.72 4.96
C ILE A 124 1.11 -1.25 6.11
N ILE A 125 -0.16 -0.90 6.06
CA ILE A 125 -1.14 -1.26 7.08
C ILE A 125 -1.98 -2.43 6.54
N GLY A 126 -1.80 -3.60 7.14
CA GLY A 126 -2.69 -4.74 6.92
C GLY A 126 -3.98 -4.61 7.73
N LEU A 127 -5.00 -5.37 7.35
CA LEU A 127 -6.20 -5.53 8.16
C LEU A 127 -6.12 -6.85 8.92
N ALA A 128 -6.38 -6.81 10.22
CA ALA A 128 -6.62 -7.98 11.05
C ALA A 128 -8.03 -7.86 11.63
N THR A 129 -9.04 -8.27 10.85
CA THR A 129 -10.42 -8.39 11.33
C THR A 129 -10.71 -9.85 11.62
N THR A 130 -11.30 -10.12 12.77
CA THR A 130 -11.82 -11.46 13.11
C THR A 130 -13.08 -11.76 12.30
N GLU A 131 -13.22 -12.99 11.84
CA GLU A 131 -14.47 -13.49 11.26
C GLU A 131 -15.56 -13.54 12.34
N LEU A 132 -16.83 -13.35 11.93
CA LEU A 132 -17.97 -13.20 12.85
C LEU A 132 -18.29 -14.50 13.63
N ASP A 133 -17.84 -15.66 13.17
CA ASP A 133 -18.27 -16.97 13.69
C ASP A 133 -17.20 -17.75 14.50
N THR A 134 -16.10 -17.11 14.93
CA THR A 134 -15.06 -17.76 15.76
C THR A 134 -15.13 -17.26 17.22
N PRO A 135 -14.97 -18.13 18.24
CA PRO A 135 -15.04 -17.73 19.65
C PRO A 135 -14.15 -16.53 19.96
N GLN A 136 -14.75 -15.49 20.53
CA GLN A 136 -14.08 -14.23 20.82
C GLN A 136 -12.95 -14.43 21.83
N VAL A 137 -11.75 -13.96 21.48
CA VAL A 137 -10.67 -13.74 22.44
C VAL A 137 -10.58 -12.23 22.69
N GLY A 138 -10.85 -11.82 23.93
CA GLY A 138 -10.96 -10.41 24.32
C GLY A 138 -12.40 -9.92 24.24
N ASN A 139 -12.91 -9.36 25.34
CA ASN A 139 -14.31 -8.92 25.51
C ASN A 139 -14.64 -7.64 24.73
N ILE A 140 -14.48 -7.64 23.40
CA ILE A 140 -14.87 -6.51 22.56
C ILE A 140 -16.09 -6.91 21.73
N VAL A 141 -17.23 -6.30 22.04
CA VAL A 141 -18.46 -6.42 21.24
C VAL A 141 -18.32 -5.49 20.02
N PRO A 142 -18.25 -6.01 18.79
CA PRO A 142 -18.18 -5.18 17.59
C PRO A 142 -19.51 -4.44 17.42
N ASN A 143 -19.50 -3.11 17.51
CA ASN A 143 -20.68 -2.32 17.25
C ASN A 143 -20.81 -2.11 15.73
N THR A 144 -21.69 -2.89 15.10
CA THR A 144 -22.10 -2.69 13.70
C THR A 144 -23.53 -2.16 13.72
N THR A 145 -23.68 -0.86 13.43
CA THR A 145 -24.98 -0.21 13.17
C THR A 145 -25.22 -0.18 11.69
#